data_AF-A0A1Y5TZS6-F1
#
_entry.id   AF-A0A1Y5TZS6-F1
#
_cell.length_a   1.000
_cell.length_b   1.000
_cell.length_c   1.000
_cell.angle_alpha   90.00
_cell.angle_beta   90.00
_cell.angle_gamma   90.00
#
_symmetry.space_group_name_H-M   'P 1'
#
loop_
_entity.id
_entity.type
_entity.pdbx_description
1 polymer ?
#
loop_
_entity_poly.entity_id
_entity_poly.type
_entity_poly.pdbx_seq_one_letter_code
_entity_poly.pdbx_strand_id
1 'polypeptide(L)' 'MEAIERALEAEASCAEILNLAASVRGATNGLVVELLEDHLRNHVVDVEDDAQRKVGADELIEVMRRHLK' A
#
# COMPACT_ATOMS: atom_id res chain seq x y z
N MET A 1 12.00 -2.54 -6.46
CA MET A 1 11.99 -2.65 -7.94
C MET A 1 13.35 -3.07 -8.47
N GLU A 2 14.43 -2.41 -8.03
CA GLU A 2 15.79 -2.71 -8.45
C GLU A 2 16.20 -4.19 -8.38
N ALA A 3 15.72 -4.95 -7.38
CA ALA A 3 16.04 -6.38 -7.27
C ALA A 3 15.49 -7.21 -8.45
N ILE A 4 14.33 -6.83 -8.99
CA ILE A 4 13.73 -7.46 -10.17
C ILE A 4 14.51 -7.03 -11.43
N GLU A 5 14.86 -5.75 -11.54
CA GLU A 5 15.66 -5.21 -12.65
C GLU A 5 17.01 -5.93 -12.75
N ARG A 6 17.73 -6.05 -11.63
CA ARG A 6 19.01 -6.79 -11.57
C ARG A 6 18.85 -8.26 -11.95
N ALA A 7 17.74 -8.91 -11.56
CA ALA A 7 17.49 -10.31 -11.91
C ALA A 7 17.22 -10.48 -13.42
N LEU A 8 16.54 -9.52 -14.04
CA LEU A 8 16.33 -9.50 -15.50
C LEU A 8 17.64 -9.26 -16.26
N GLU A 9 18.46 -8.31 -15.82
CA GLU A 9 19.77 -8.02 -16.41
C GLU A 9 20.74 -9.20 -16.29
N ALA A 10 20.64 -9.96 -15.19
CA ALA A 10 21.42 -11.17 -14.97
C ALA A 10 20.86 -12.42 -15.70
N GLU A 11 19.82 -12.27 -16.51
CA GLU A 11 19.14 -13.36 -17.21
C GLU A 11 18.71 -14.50 -16.27
N ALA A 12 18.27 -14.15 -15.05
CA ALA A 12 17.79 -15.12 -14.07
C ALA A 12 16.58 -15.91 -14.59
N SER A 13 16.31 -17.06 -13.98
CA SER A 13 15.19 -17.89 -14.42
C SER A 13 13.85 -17.18 -14.22
N CYS A 14 12.87 -17.48 -15.08
CA CYS A 14 11.51 -16.93 -14.96
C CYS A 14 10.90 -17.23 -13.57
N ALA A 15 11.19 -18.40 -13.00
CA ALA A 15 10.71 -18.78 -11.68
C ALA A 15 11.24 -17.86 -10.56
N GLU A 16 12.52 -17.49 -10.63
CA GLU A 16 13.12 -16.56 -9.67
C GLU A 16 12.51 -15.17 -9.79
N ILE A 17 12.39 -14.66 -11.02
CA ILE A 17 11.78 -13.34 -11.27
C ILE A 17 10.34 -13.30 -10.75
N LEU A 18 9.55 -14.35 -11.01
CA LEU A 18 8.17 -14.46 -10.52
C LEU A 18 8.10 -14.51 -9.00
N ASN A 19 9.03 -15.20 -8.32
CA ASN A 19 9.10 -15.24 -6.87
C ASN A 19 9.46 -13.87 -6.26
N LEU A 20 10.41 -13.14 -6.87
CA LEU A 20 10.71 -11.77 -6.44
C LEU A 20 9.50 -10.85 -6.62
N ALA A 21 8.82 -10.92 -7.77
CA ALA A 21 7.63 -10.12 -8.04
C ALA A 21 6.49 -10.44 -7.05
N ALA A 22 6.27 -11.72 -6.74
CA ALA A 22 5.29 -12.15 -5.74
C ALA A 22 5.63 -11.62 -4.34
N SER A 23 6.90 -11.64 -3.96
CA SER A 23 7.37 -11.12 -2.67
C SER A 23 7.16 -9.62 -2.56
N VAL A 24 7.50 -8.86 -3.60
CA VAL A 24 7.25 -7.41 -3.66
C VAL A 24 5.76 -7.10 -3.55
N ARG A 25 4.91 -7.83 -4.29
CA ARG A 25 3.44 -7.68 -4.19
C ARG A 25 2.95 -7.91 -2.76
N GLY A 26 3.47 -8.93 -2.08
CA GLY A 26 3.14 -9.21 -0.68
C GLY A 26 3.53 -8.07 0.26
N ALA A 27 4.76 -7.56 0.15
CA ALA A 27 5.24 -6.44 0.94
C ALA A 27 4.43 -5.16 0.71
N THR A 28 4.12 -4.83 -0.55
CA THR A 28 3.30 -3.66 -0.89
C THR A 28 1.89 -3.77 -0.30
N ASN A 29 1.28 -4.96 -0.34
CA ASN A 29 -0.04 -5.16 0.26
C ASN A 29 0.00 -4.94 1.78
N GLY A 30 1.04 -5.41 2.48
CA GLY A 30 1.24 -5.15 3.91
C GLY A 30 1.36 -3.66 4.21
N LEU A 31 2.22 -2.95 3.45
CA LEU A 31 2.41 -1.51 3.60
C LEU A 31 1.12 -0.71 3.38
N VAL A 32 0.28 -1.09 2.40
CA VAL A 32 -1.01 -0.43 2.18
C VAL A 32 -1.89 -0.51 3.41
N VAL A 33 -1.92 -1.65 4.09
CA VAL A 33 -2.70 -1.83 5.34
C VAL A 33 -2.16 -0.93 6.45
N GLU A 34 -0.85 -0.88 6.63
CA GLU A 34 -0.21 0.00 7.63
C GLU A 34 -0.55 1.47 7.39
N LEU A 35 -0.45 1.93 6.14
CA LEU A 35 -0.79 3.32 5.77
C LEU A 35 -2.27 3.65 5.98
N LEU A 36 -3.17 2.69 5.73
CA LEU A 36 -4.60 2.86 6.01
C LEU A 36 -4.87 2.99 7.52
N GLU A 37 -4.19 2.19 8.34
CA GLU A 37 -4.28 2.29 9.81
C GLU A 37 -3.76 3.64 10.30
N ASP A 38 -2.58 4.06 9.82
CA ASP A 38 -2.00 5.34 10.19
C ASP A 38 -2.91 6.51 9.80
N HIS A 39 -3.52 6.46 8.60
CA HIS A 39 -4.47 7.49 8.17
C HIS A 39 -5.71 7.52 9.07
N LEU A 40 -6.28 6.35 9.38
CA LEU A 40 -7.43 6.25 10.28
C LEU A 40 -7.12 6.85 11.65
N ARG A 41 -5.97 6.51 12.25
CA ARG A 41 -5.59 7.03 13.57
C ARG A 41 -5.38 8.54 13.53
N ASN A 42 -4.49 9.00 12.65
CA ASN A 42 -4.00 10.38 12.68
C ASN A 42 -4.96 11.41 12.05
N HIS A 43 -5.82 11.00 11.11
CA HIS A 43 -6.69 11.91 10.36
C HIS A 43 -8.19 11.71 10.63
N VAL A 44 -8.57 10.72 11.43
CA VAL A 44 -9.97 10.47 11.79
C VAL A 44 -10.16 10.30 13.30
N VAL A 45 -9.35 9.49 13.96
CA VAL A 45 -9.52 9.24 15.41
C VAL A 45 -9.01 10.42 16.23
N ASP A 46 -7.74 10.80 16.02
CA ASP A 46 -7.02 11.75 16.88
C ASP A 46 -7.25 13.22 16.50
N VAL A 47 -8.00 13.50 15.44
CA VAL A 47 -8.35 14.86 15.03
C VAL A 47 -9.44 15.43 15.95
N GLU A 48 -9.28 16.66 16.42
CA GLU A 48 -10.29 17.34 17.25
C GLU A 48 -11.35 18.07 16.41
N ASP A 49 -10.95 18.66 15.27
CA ASP A 49 -11.84 19.41 14.38
C ASP A 49 -12.74 18.50 13.54
N ASP A 50 -14.05 18.66 13.67
CA ASP A 50 -15.03 17.80 12.99
C ASP A 50 -15.02 17.94 11.47
N ALA A 51 -14.67 19.11 10.93
CA ALA A 51 -14.57 19.30 9.48
C ALA A 51 -13.36 18.55 8.92
N GLN A 52 -12.21 18.62 9.59
CA GLN A 52 -11.00 17.87 9.24
C GLN A 52 -11.21 16.36 9.39
N ARG A 53 -11.88 15.93 10.47
CA ARG A 53 -12.23 14.52 10.69
C ARG A 53 -13.07 13.96 9.53
N LYS A 54 -14.05 14.74 9.07
CA LYS A 54 -14.91 14.35 7.95
C LYS A 54 -14.11 14.21 6.65
N VAL A 55 -13.19 15.14 6.36
CA VAL A 55 -12.31 15.06 5.20
C VAL A 55 -11.47 13.78 5.25
N GLY A 56 -10.81 13.51 6.38
CA GLY A 56 -10.00 12.30 6.54
C GLY A 56 -10.79 11.01 6.36
N ALA A 57 -12.04 10.97 6.83
CA ALA A 57 -12.93 9.83 6.64
C ALA A 57 -13.36 9.66 5.16
N ASP A 58 -13.70 10.75 4.48
CA ASP A 58 -14.08 10.72 3.06
C ASP A 58 -12.90 10.26 2.17
N GLU A 59 -11.69 10.74 2.44
CA GLU A 59 -10.46 10.29 1.78
C GLU A 59 -10.21 8.78 1.98
N LEU A 60 -10.35 8.30 3.22
CA LEU A 60 -10.18 6.88 3.54
C LEU A 60 -11.20 6.02 2.77
N ILE A 61 -12.47 6.44 2.74
CA ILE A 61 -13.53 5.74 2.01
C ILE A 61 -13.24 5.71 0.50
N GLU A 62 -12.72 6.79 -0.07
CA GLU A 62 -12.35 6.85 -1.48
C GLU A 62 -11.26 5.83 -1.81
N VAL A 63 -10.18 5.78 -1.02
CA VAL A 63 -9.09 4.82 -1.19
C VAL A 63 -9.61 3.39 -1.08
N MET A 64 -10.41 3.08 -0.06
CA MET A 64 -11.01 1.76 0.11
C MET A 64 -11.87 1.36 -1.10
N ARG A 65 -12.70 2.26 -1.63
CA ARG A 65 -13.54 1.97 -2.81
C ARG A 65 -12.72 1.72 -4.08
N ARG A 66 -11.57 2.38 -4.21
CA ARG A 66 -10.71 2.29 -5.39
C ARG A 66 -9.82 1.06 -5.39
N HIS A 67 -9.41 0.59 -4.21
CA HIS A 67 -8.36 -0.42 -4.08
C HIS A 67 -8.77 -1.69 -3.34
N LEU A 68 -9.88 -1.67 -2.57
CA LEU A 68 -10.37 -2.80 -1.78
C LEU A 68 -11.75 -3.31 -2.23
N LYS A 69 -12.16 -2.98 -3.46
CA LYS A 69 -13.32 -3.58 -4.10
C LYS A 69 -12.96 -4.86 -4.84
#